data_AF-A0A1V5D0R3-F1
#
_entry.id   AF-A0A1V5D0R3-F1
#
_cell.length_a   1.000
_cell.length_b   1.000
_cell.length_c   1.000
_cell.angle_alpha   90.00
_cell.angle_beta   90.00
_cell.angle_gamma   90.00
#
_symmetry.space_group_name_H-M   'P 1'
#
loop_
_entity.id
_entity.type
_entity.pdbx_description
1 polymer ?
#
loop_
_entity_poly.entity_id
_entity_poly.type
_entity_poly.pdbx_seq_one_letter_code
_entity_poly.pdbx_strand_id
1 'polypeptide(L)'
;MLDTTECNAINNFGAGDPTITKCLRHAGSGTHATLDLSVMRGNGWGWPLATTQYTGGNVWFNDGSGDMMNCINGRAGAIGYADCDQLAAGSGNRMTHEVKYQGVECRRAKIRNCEYDFWSIQWLYWDADTVAEQGATDLVNELIAFASDATNLPSGKANYWAALGEMKCIKYGDYEYPGFQGGGTELP
;
A
#
# COMPACT_ATOMS: atom_id res chain seq x y z
N MET A 1 -23.01 10.94 12.36
CA MET A 1 -23.35 9.50 12.31
C MET A 1 -23.65 9.22 10.85
N LEU A 2 -22.63 8.80 10.07
CA LEU A 2 -22.83 8.48 8.66
C LEU A 2 -23.53 7.12 8.60
N ASP A 3 -24.63 7.10 7.87
CA ASP A 3 -25.52 5.96 7.67
C ASP A 3 -24.76 4.85 6.92
N THR A 4 -24.83 3.61 7.40
CA THR A 4 -24.23 2.43 6.75
C THR A 4 -24.82 2.14 5.37
N THR A 5 -25.85 2.89 4.95
CA THR A 5 -26.44 2.88 3.62
C THR A 5 -25.59 3.63 2.57
N GLU A 6 -24.69 4.54 2.95
CA GLU A 6 -24.02 5.46 2.00
C GLU A 6 -22.90 4.87 1.12
N CYS A 7 -22.38 3.67 1.41
CA CYS A 7 -21.24 3.09 0.65
C CYS A 7 -21.38 1.59 0.33
N ASN A 8 -22.56 0.99 0.50
CA ASN A 8 -22.78 -0.42 0.18
C ASN A 8 -23.35 -0.65 -1.24
N ALA A 9 -23.68 0.42 -1.93
CA ALA A 9 -24.06 0.38 -3.32
C ALA A 9 -23.28 1.46 -4.07
N ILE A 10 -22.86 1.16 -5.30
CA ILE A 10 -22.24 2.11 -6.23
C ILE A 10 -23.22 3.24 -6.60
N ASN A 11 -24.46 3.25 -6.09
CA ASN A 11 -25.53 4.23 -6.29
C ASN A 11 -25.15 5.72 -6.19
N ASN A 12 -23.96 6.06 -5.68
CA ASN A 12 -23.36 7.41 -5.75
C ASN A 12 -22.53 7.67 -7.03
N PHE A 13 -22.44 6.71 -7.96
CA PHE A 13 -21.73 6.75 -9.25
C PHE A 13 -22.63 6.45 -10.46
N GLY A 14 -23.90 6.05 -10.26
CA GLY A 14 -24.85 5.72 -11.32
C GLY A 14 -26.04 4.90 -10.82
N ALA A 15 -27.10 4.78 -11.62
CA ALA A 15 -28.23 3.89 -11.33
C ALA A 15 -28.06 2.57 -12.09
N GLY A 16 -28.16 1.42 -11.40
CA GLY A 16 -28.08 0.08 -11.99
C GLY A 16 -26.84 -0.75 -11.62
N ASP A 17 -26.05 -0.29 -10.65
CA ASP A 17 -24.72 -0.84 -10.40
C ASP A 17 -24.67 -2.08 -9.50
N PRO A 18 -23.68 -2.97 -9.71
CA PRO A 18 -23.52 -4.20 -8.94
C PRO A 18 -23.24 -3.94 -7.45
N THR A 19 -23.61 -4.90 -6.61
CA THR A 19 -23.27 -4.85 -5.18
C THR A 19 -21.76 -4.79 -5.00
N ILE A 20 -21.29 -3.91 -4.10
CA ILE A 20 -19.86 -3.72 -3.87
C ILE A 20 -19.29 -4.98 -3.23
N THR A 21 -18.26 -5.54 -3.88
CA THR A 21 -17.46 -6.62 -3.31
C THR A 21 -16.19 -6.05 -2.68
N LYS A 22 -15.99 -6.26 -1.39
CA LYS A 22 -14.83 -5.77 -0.63
C LYS A 22 -13.75 -6.85 -0.64
N CYS A 23 -12.69 -6.63 -1.39
CA CYS A 23 -11.49 -7.47 -1.42
C CYS A 23 -10.50 -6.96 -0.37
N LEU A 24 -10.30 -7.74 0.68
CA LEU A 24 -9.41 -7.44 1.81
C LEU A 24 -8.29 -8.49 1.89
N ARG A 25 -7.22 -8.20 2.62
CA ARG A 25 -6.18 -9.18 2.98
C ARG A 25 -6.47 -9.76 4.36
N HIS A 26 -6.05 -11.00 4.60
CA HIS A 26 -6.01 -11.57 5.95
C HIS A 26 -5.08 -10.77 6.88
N ALA A 27 -5.27 -10.96 8.20
CA ALA A 27 -4.42 -10.38 9.22
C ALA A 27 -2.95 -10.80 9.01
N GLY A 28 -2.01 -9.87 9.23
CA GLY A 28 -0.58 -10.07 8.97
C GLY A 28 -0.07 -9.46 7.65
N SER A 29 -0.93 -8.78 6.88
CA SER A 29 -0.51 -8.04 5.68
C SER A 29 -0.06 -6.62 6.03
N GLY A 30 1.19 -6.28 5.70
CA GLY A 30 1.70 -4.91 5.80
C GLY A 30 0.85 -3.92 4.99
N THR A 31 0.41 -4.28 3.79
CA THR A 31 -0.50 -3.45 2.98
C THR A 31 -1.85 -3.22 3.67
N HIS A 32 -2.40 -4.20 4.39
CA HIS A 32 -3.63 -4.02 5.20
C HIS A 32 -3.38 -3.06 6.35
N ALA A 33 -2.25 -3.21 7.04
CA ALA A 33 -1.86 -2.31 8.11
C ALA A 33 -1.73 -0.87 7.59
N THR A 34 -0.99 -0.64 6.50
CA THR A 34 -0.84 0.71 5.93
C THR A 34 -2.18 1.31 5.49
N LEU A 35 -3.11 0.52 4.93
CA LEU A 35 -4.47 1.03 4.64
C LEU A 35 -5.18 1.44 5.94
N ASP A 36 -5.17 0.59 6.96
CA ASP A 36 -5.87 0.89 8.21
C ASP A 36 -5.29 2.13 8.89
N LEU A 37 -3.96 2.23 8.91
CA LEU A 37 -3.23 3.27 9.62
C LEU A 37 -3.26 4.61 8.90
N SER A 38 -3.00 4.64 7.59
CA SER A 38 -2.91 5.88 6.82
C SER A 38 -4.24 6.38 6.29
N VAL A 39 -5.24 5.50 6.08
CA VAL A 39 -6.50 5.88 5.42
C VAL A 39 -7.72 5.64 6.30
N MET A 40 -7.83 4.48 6.95
CA MET A 40 -9.08 4.09 7.60
C MET A 40 -9.14 4.51 9.06
N ARG A 41 -9.07 3.55 9.99
CA ARG A 41 -9.29 3.80 11.41
C ARG A 41 -8.12 4.56 12.04
N GLY A 42 -6.89 4.21 11.70
CA GLY A 42 -5.70 4.79 12.32
C GLY A 42 -5.53 6.28 12.05
N ASN A 43 -6.10 6.78 10.95
CA ASN A 43 -6.11 8.21 10.62
C ASN A 43 -7.33 8.96 11.24
N GLY A 44 -8.13 8.29 12.07
CA GLY A 44 -9.15 8.92 12.92
C GLY A 44 -10.48 9.30 12.25
N TRP A 45 -10.65 9.04 10.95
CA TRP A 45 -11.87 9.40 10.21
C TRP A 45 -12.59 8.21 9.53
N GLY A 46 -11.89 7.11 9.27
CA GLY A 46 -12.47 5.92 8.64
C GLY A 46 -13.15 4.95 9.62
N TRP A 47 -13.86 3.97 9.07
CA TRP A 47 -14.40 2.83 9.84
C TRP A 47 -13.35 1.72 10.00
N PRO A 48 -13.40 0.93 11.09
CA PRO A 48 -12.59 -0.28 11.21
C PRO A 48 -12.73 -1.18 9.99
N LEU A 49 -11.60 -1.65 9.46
CA LEU A 49 -11.60 -2.68 8.42
C LEU A 49 -12.23 -3.97 8.96
N ALA A 50 -12.94 -4.69 8.09
CA ALA A 50 -13.46 -5.99 8.46
C ALA A 50 -12.31 -6.94 8.77
N THR A 51 -12.48 -7.77 9.80
CA THR A 51 -11.49 -8.73 10.29
C THR A 51 -11.91 -10.18 10.08
N THR A 52 -13.16 -10.40 9.68
CA THR A 52 -13.74 -11.73 9.45
C THR A 52 -14.41 -11.79 8.08
N GLN A 53 -14.18 -12.90 7.36
CA GLN A 53 -14.85 -13.15 6.09
C GLN A 53 -16.35 -13.34 6.33
N TYR A 54 -17.17 -12.67 5.52
CA TYR A 54 -18.62 -12.78 5.60
C TYR A 54 -19.19 -12.89 4.19
N THR A 55 -19.59 -14.11 3.82
CA THR A 55 -20.16 -14.45 2.51
C THR A 55 -21.50 -13.77 2.24
N GLY A 56 -22.26 -13.41 3.28
CA GLY A 56 -23.51 -12.66 3.14
C GLY A 56 -23.34 -11.15 2.87
N GLY A 57 -22.12 -10.61 2.97
CA GLY A 57 -21.84 -9.17 2.85
C GLY A 57 -20.82 -8.80 1.77
N ASN A 58 -20.56 -9.73 0.83
CA ASN A 58 -19.58 -9.56 -0.25
C ASN A 58 -18.18 -9.14 0.24
N VAL A 59 -17.73 -9.66 1.39
CA VAL A 59 -16.38 -9.44 1.91
C VAL A 59 -15.54 -10.69 1.66
N TRP A 60 -14.41 -10.52 0.98
CA TRP A 60 -13.47 -11.58 0.64
C TRP A 60 -12.10 -11.28 1.20
N PHE A 61 -11.46 -12.27 1.81
CA PHE A 61 -10.10 -12.16 2.31
C PHE A 61 -9.16 -12.93 1.38
N ASN A 62 -8.01 -12.32 1.09
CA ASN A 62 -7.03 -12.79 0.13
C ASN A 62 -5.67 -12.95 0.81
N ASP A 63 -4.92 -14.00 0.46
CA ASP A 63 -3.64 -14.31 1.11
C ASP A 63 -2.51 -13.42 0.59
N GLY A 64 -2.46 -13.19 -0.72
CA GLY A 64 -1.43 -12.42 -1.40
C GLY A 64 -1.94 -11.20 -2.19
N SER A 65 -1.00 -10.39 -2.69
CA SER A 65 -1.33 -9.31 -3.64
C SER A 65 -1.87 -9.86 -4.97
N GLY A 66 -1.42 -11.04 -5.41
CA GLY A 66 -1.98 -11.72 -6.59
C GLY A 66 -3.45 -12.11 -6.42
N ASP A 67 -3.80 -12.74 -5.30
CA ASP A 67 -5.19 -13.11 -5.00
C ASP A 67 -6.08 -11.88 -4.83
N MET A 68 -5.55 -10.83 -4.19
CA MET A 68 -6.22 -9.54 -4.09
C MET A 68 -6.58 -8.99 -5.48
N MET A 69 -5.61 -8.96 -6.39
CA MET A 69 -5.86 -8.45 -7.74
C MET A 69 -6.80 -9.38 -8.53
N ASN A 70 -6.75 -10.69 -8.34
CA ASN A 70 -7.73 -11.62 -8.92
C ASN A 70 -9.15 -11.35 -8.39
N CYS A 71 -9.30 -11.05 -7.10
CA CYS A 71 -10.57 -10.68 -6.49
C CYS A 71 -11.14 -9.39 -7.10
N ILE A 72 -10.30 -8.36 -7.26
CA ILE A 72 -10.71 -7.05 -7.79
C ILE A 72 -10.99 -7.14 -9.29
N ASN A 73 -10.07 -7.71 -10.08
CA ASN A 73 -10.14 -7.78 -11.53
C ASN A 73 -11.20 -8.77 -12.03
N GLY A 74 -11.54 -9.79 -11.23
CA GLY A 74 -12.49 -10.84 -11.58
C GLY A 74 -13.96 -10.52 -11.29
N ARG A 75 -14.27 -9.40 -10.64
CA ARG A 75 -15.62 -9.11 -10.13
C ARG A 75 -16.04 -7.68 -10.40
N ALA A 76 -17.14 -7.50 -11.13
CA ALA A 76 -17.73 -6.19 -11.35
C ALA A 76 -18.15 -5.56 -10.00
N GLY A 77 -17.78 -4.29 -9.79
CA GLY A 77 -18.04 -3.58 -8.55
C GLY A 77 -17.16 -3.98 -7.36
N ALA A 78 -16.11 -4.78 -7.58
CA ALA A 78 -15.14 -5.05 -6.54
C ALA A 78 -14.24 -3.84 -6.26
N ILE A 79 -13.96 -3.62 -4.98
CA ILE A 79 -13.02 -2.62 -4.49
C ILE A 79 -12.04 -3.30 -3.53
N GLY A 80 -10.79 -2.88 -3.58
CA GLY A 80 -9.75 -3.35 -2.68
C GLY A 80 -8.57 -2.41 -2.69
N TYR A 81 -7.43 -2.90 -2.22
CA TYR A 81 -6.20 -2.13 -2.11
C TYR A 81 -5.02 -3.05 -2.43
N ALA A 82 -4.01 -2.48 -3.07
CA ALA A 82 -2.80 -3.21 -3.43
C ALA A 82 -1.65 -2.23 -3.64
N ASP A 83 -0.44 -2.77 -3.76
CA ASP A 83 0.74 -1.99 -4.12
C ASP A 83 0.55 -1.37 -5.52
N CYS A 84 1.08 -0.18 -5.73
CA CYS A 84 0.79 0.60 -6.92
C CYS A 84 1.35 -0.02 -8.21
N ASP A 85 2.32 -0.93 -8.08
CA ASP A 85 2.88 -1.69 -9.20
C ASP A 85 1.96 -2.79 -9.72
N GLN A 86 0.85 -3.11 -9.04
CA GLN A 86 -0.11 -4.11 -9.50
C GLN A 86 -0.85 -3.68 -10.78
N LEU A 87 -0.80 -2.41 -11.14
CA LEU A 87 -1.35 -1.87 -12.39
C LEU A 87 -0.25 -1.50 -13.41
N ALA A 88 0.99 -1.91 -13.15
CA ALA A 88 2.08 -1.74 -14.11
C ALA A 88 1.78 -2.47 -15.43
N ALA A 89 2.35 -1.94 -16.53
CA ALA A 89 2.20 -2.54 -17.84
C ALA A 89 2.57 -4.04 -17.80
N GLY A 90 1.65 -4.90 -18.26
CA GLY A 90 1.83 -6.35 -18.26
C GLY A 90 1.29 -7.09 -17.02
N SER A 91 0.70 -6.40 -16.03
CA SER A 91 0.18 -7.04 -14.82
C SER A 91 -1.03 -7.97 -15.02
N GLY A 92 -1.72 -7.89 -16.16
CA GLY A 92 -2.93 -8.67 -16.44
C GLY A 92 -4.23 -8.10 -15.82
N ASN A 93 -4.13 -7.05 -15.01
CA ASN A 93 -5.25 -6.43 -14.29
C ASN A 93 -6.01 -5.40 -15.13
N ARG A 94 -6.50 -5.83 -16.30
CA ARG A 94 -7.06 -4.94 -17.34
C ARG A 94 -8.45 -4.37 -17.02
N MET A 95 -9.18 -4.98 -16.09
CA MET A 95 -10.53 -4.56 -15.66
C MET A 95 -10.48 -3.73 -14.37
N THR A 96 -9.28 -3.43 -13.87
CA THR A 96 -9.08 -2.69 -12.63
C THR A 96 -8.52 -1.31 -12.92
N HIS A 97 -9.03 -0.31 -12.22
CA HIS A 97 -8.55 1.05 -12.29
C HIS A 97 -8.09 1.52 -10.91
N GLU A 98 -7.01 2.30 -10.89
CA GLU A 98 -6.52 2.97 -9.70
C GLU A 98 -7.42 4.16 -9.37
N VAL A 99 -7.81 4.30 -8.10
CA VAL A 99 -8.47 5.52 -7.60
C VAL A 99 -7.40 6.44 -7.03
N LYS A 100 -7.45 7.72 -7.39
CA LYS A 100 -6.57 8.74 -6.80
C LYS A 100 -6.92 8.95 -5.33
N TYR A 101 -5.91 8.96 -4.45
CA TYR A 101 -6.10 9.31 -3.05
C TYR A 101 -5.86 10.82 -2.87
N GLN A 102 -6.83 11.53 -2.29
CA GLN A 102 -6.80 12.99 -2.15
C GLN A 102 -6.50 13.74 -3.47
N GLY A 103 -6.93 13.18 -4.61
CA GLY A 103 -6.68 13.75 -5.94
C GLY A 103 -5.30 13.47 -6.52
N VAL A 104 -4.45 12.71 -5.83
CA VAL A 104 -3.09 12.34 -6.25
C VAL A 104 -3.04 10.85 -6.64
N GLU A 105 -2.39 10.55 -7.77
CA GLU A 105 -2.14 9.17 -8.19
C GLU A 105 -0.92 8.57 -7.48
N CYS A 106 -0.94 7.25 -7.26
CA CYS A 106 0.17 6.55 -6.67
C CYS A 106 1.29 6.32 -7.69
N ARG A 107 2.28 7.21 -7.64
CA ARG A 107 3.50 7.13 -8.46
C ARG A 107 4.72 7.42 -7.60
N ARG A 108 5.86 6.81 -7.94
CA ARG A 108 7.17 7.08 -7.31
C ARG A 108 7.44 8.57 -7.16
N ALA A 109 7.22 9.32 -8.26
CA ALA A 109 7.45 10.77 -8.27
C ALA A 109 6.58 11.51 -7.25
N LYS A 110 5.37 11.02 -6.96
CA LYS A 110 4.45 11.62 -5.99
C LYS A 110 4.76 11.20 -4.56
N ILE A 111 5.14 9.93 -4.36
CA ILE A 111 5.58 9.40 -3.07
C ILE A 111 6.85 10.12 -2.59
N ARG A 112 7.91 10.16 -3.42
CA ARG A 112 9.20 10.76 -3.02
C ARG A 112 9.15 12.27 -2.77
N ASN A 113 8.13 12.94 -3.32
CA ASN A 113 7.89 14.38 -3.14
C ASN A 113 6.72 14.66 -2.17
N CYS A 114 6.25 13.67 -1.42
CA CYS A 114 5.25 13.84 -0.35
C CYS A 114 3.86 14.28 -0.85
N GLU A 115 3.59 14.18 -2.14
CA GLU A 115 2.29 14.53 -2.70
C GLU A 115 1.26 13.42 -2.47
N TYR A 116 1.71 12.17 -2.49
CA TYR A 116 0.89 11.01 -2.16
C TYR A 116 1.25 10.54 -0.76
N ASP A 117 0.30 10.56 0.17
CA ASP A 117 0.47 10.28 1.59
C ASP A 117 -0.04 8.90 2.00
N PHE A 118 -0.51 8.06 1.07
CA PHE A 118 -0.88 6.67 1.35
C PHE A 118 0.25 5.70 0.98
N TRP A 119 1.29 5.64 1.80
CA TRP A 119 2.43 4.73 1.63
C TRP A 119 3.06 4.37 2.99
N SER A 120 3.87 3.32 3.00
CA SER A 120 4.67 2.87 4.15
C SER A 120 6.10 2.52 3.73
N ILE A 121 7.00 2.50 4.71
CA ILE A 121 8.38 2.04 4.55
C ILE A 121 8.39 0.51 4.66
N GLN A 122 9.14 -0.15 3.78
CA GLN A 122 9.45 -1.57 3.94
C GLN A 122 10.67 -1.73 4.83
N TRP A 123 10.48 -2.38 5.97
CA TRP A 123 11.52 -2.60 6.96
C TRP A 123 12.15 -3.98 6.79
N LEU A 124 13.48 -4.04 6.92
CA LEU A 124 14.23 -5.28 7.05
C LEU A 124 14.58 -5.46 8.52
N TYR A 125 14.21 -6.62 9.09
CA TYR A 125 14.54 -6.97 10.47
C TYR A 125 15.44 -8.19 10.49
N TRP A 126 16.44 -8.18 11.37
CA TRP A 126 17.32 -9.31 11.62
C TRP A 126 17.73 -9.36 13.08
N ASP A 127 18.15 -10.55 13.52
CA ASP A 127 18.76 -10.74 14.83
C ASP A 127 20.26 -10.39 14.74
N ALA A 128 20.68 -9.36 15.49
CA ALA A 128 22.03 -8.81 15.38
C ALA A 128 23.11 -9.82 15.80
N ASP A 129 22.85 -10.62 16.84
CA ASP A 129 23.78 -11.61 17.36
C ASP A 129 23.98 -12.74 16.33
N THR A 130 22.88 -13.25 15.78
CA THR A 130 22.90 -14.30 14.74
C THR A 130 23.66 -13.84 13.49
N VAL A 131 23.40 -12.62 13.02
CA VAL A 131 24.07 -12.07 11.83
C VAL A 131 25.58 -11.88 12.08
N ALA A 132 25.96 -11.42 13.28
CA ALA A 132 27.36 -11.26 13.66
C ALA A 132 28.08 -12.62 13.76
N GLU A 133 27.46 -13.62 14.40
CA GLU A 133 28.01 -14.98 14.53
C GLU A 133 28.23 -15.66 13.17
N GLN A 134 27.34 -15.40 12.21
CA GLN A 134 27.45 -15.92 10.85
C GLN A 134 28.41 -15.12 9.96
N GLY A 135 28.99 -14.02 10.47
CA GLY A 135 29.83 -13.12 9.67
C GLY A 135 29.07 -12.44 8.53
N ALA A 136 27.76 -12.25 8.66
CA ALA A 136 26.88 -11.77 7.60
C ALA A 136 26.55 -10.27 7.72
N THR A 137 27.11 -9.55 8.69
CA THR A 137 26.85 -8.12 8.93
C THR A 137 27.09 -7.27 7.69
N ASP A 138 28.21 -7.51 7.00
CA ASP A 138 28.55 -6.75 5.79
C ASP A 138 27.56 -7.02 4.66
N LEU A 139 27.11 -8.27 4.49
CA LEU A 139 26.11 -8.63 3.49
C LEU A 139 24.76 -7.95 3.75
N VAL A 140 24.34 -7.85 5.02
CA VAL A 140 23.11 -7.14 5.39
C VAL A 140 23.24 -5.65 5.08
N ASN A 141 24.37 -5.04 5.40
CA ASN A 141 24.63 -3.63 5.11
C ASN A 141 24.68 -3.37 3.59
N GLU A 142 25.32 -4.25 2.82
CA GLU A 142 25.34 -4.18 1.36
C GLU A 142 23.94 -4.30 0.77
N LEU A 143 23.09 -5.20 1.28
CA LEU A 143 21.70 -5.34 0.85
C LEU A 143 20.90 -4.05 1.11
N ILE A 144 21.05 -3.45 2.30
CA ILE A 144 20.36 -2.21 2.65
C ILE A 144 20.83 -1.06 1.76
N ALA A 145 22.13 -0.93 1.54
CA ALA A 145 22.71 0.09 0.65
C ALA A 145 22.21 -0.10 -0.79
N PHE A 146 22.20 -1.34 -1.30
CA PHE A 146 21.70 -1.67 -2.63
C PHE A 146 20.21 -1.31 -2.78
N ALA A 147 19.37 -1.72 -1.82
CA ALA A 147 17.92 -1.48 -1.85
C ALA A 147 17.56 0.01 -1.65
N SER A 148 18.40 0.76 -0.94
CA SER A 148 18.21 2.19 -0.69
C SER A 148 18.58 3.08 -1.88
N ASP A 149 19.30 2.54 -2.88
CA ASP A 149 19.69 3.26 -4.08
C ASP A 149 18.62 3.16 -5.18
N ALA A 150 18.09 4.34 -5.53
CA ALA A 150 17.11 4.57 -6.58
C ALA A 150 17.50 4.03 -7.97
N THR A 151 18.80 3.84 -8.25
CA THR A 151 19.34 3.32 -9.50
C THR A 151 19.22 1.81 -9.64
N ASN A 152 19.07 1.09 -8.51
CA ASN A 152 18.94 -0.36 -8.47
C ASN A 152 17.48 -0.85 -8.63
N LEU A 153 16.52 0.06 -8.73
CA LEU A 153 15.11 -0.30 -8.90
C LEU A 153 14.87 -1.00 -10.26
N PRO A 154 14.15 -2.14 -10.29
CA PRO A 154 13.82 -2.82 -11.54
C PRO A 154 13.03 -1.90 -12.47
N SER A 155 13.41 -1.84 -13.75
CA SER A 155 12.81 -0.92 -14.73
C SER A 155 11.29 -1.03 -14.83
N GLY A 156 10.74 -2.26 -14.73
CA GLY A 156 9.29 -2.50 -14.75
C GLY A 156 8.52 -1.95 -13.53
N LYS A 157 9.22 -1.69 -12.42
CA LYS A 157 8.66 -1.19 -11.16
C LYS A 157 9.12 0.23 -10.80
N ALA A 158 10.11 0.75 -11.53
CA ALA A 158 10.79 2.02 -11.25
C ALA A 158 9.89 3.25 -11.29
N ASN A 159 8.65 3.16 -11.79
CA ASN A 159 7.67 4.25 -11.75
C ASN A 159 6.75 4.22 -10.51
N TYR A 160 6.79 3.15 -9.72
CA TYR A 160 5.85 2.89 -8.63
C TYR A 160 6.55 2.80 -7.26
N TRP A 161 7.77 2.27 -7.22
CA TRP A 161 8.55 2.12 -6.00
C TRP A 161 9.52 3.29 -5.85
N ALA A 162 9.62 3.85 -4.65
CA ALA A 162 10.63 4.84 -4.29
C ALA A 162 11.67 4.19 -3.36
N ALA A 163 12.95 4.40 -3.65
CA ALA A 163 14.02 3.95 -2.77
C ALA A 163 14.22 4.95 -1.62
N LEU A 164 14.74 4.49 -0.49
CA LEU A 164 14.94 5.36 0.68
C LEU A 164 15.83 6.57 0.35
N GLY A 165 16.91 6.36 -0.40
CA GLY A 165 17.90 7.39 -0.74
C GLY A 165 17.42 8.49 -1.69
N GLU A 166 16.21 8.40 -2.27
CA GLU A 166 15.64 9.48 -3.08
C GLU A 166 14.43 10.18 -2.44
N MET A 167 14.01 9.73 -1.26
CA MET A 167 12.88 10.32 -0.54
C MET A 167 13.25 11.73 -0.08
N LYS A 168 12.36 12.71 -0.34
CA LYS A 168 12.51 14.09 0.18
C LYS A 168 11.75 14.33 1.49
N CYS A 169 11.02 13.32 1.93
CA CYS A 169 10.30 13.29 3.18
C CYS A 169 10.25 11.87 3.69
N ILE A 170 10.01 11.76 4.99
CA ILE A 170 9.72 10.49 5.62
C ILE A 170 8.48 10.64 6.50
N LYS A 171 7.88 9.50 6.83
CA LYS A 171 6.97 9.36 7.95
C LYS A 171 7.70 8.56 9.02
N TYR A 172 7.72 9.03 10.27
CA TYR A 172 8.32 8.24 11.35
C TYR A 172 7.38 7.12 11.81
N GLY A 173 6.12 7.15 11.38
CA GLY A 173 5.21 6.01 11.43
C GLY A 173 4.03 6.14 10.48
N ASP A 174 3.33 5.04 10.21
CA ASP A 174 2.21 4.99 9.25
C ASP A 174 0.98 5.84 9.64
N TYR A 175 0.94 6.34 10.88
CA TYR A 175 -0.07 7.26 11.42
C TYR A 175 0.22 8.75 11.11
N GLU A 176 1.43 9.06 10.64
CA GLU A 176 1.88 10.44 10.47
C GLU A 176 1.74 10.91 9.02
N TYR A 177 1.50 12.21 8.87
CA TYR A 177 1.59 12.86 7.56
C TYR A 177 3.08 13.03 7.19
N PRO A 178 3.49 12.81 5.92
CA PRO A 178 4.88 12.98 5.52
C PRO A 178 5.43 14.38 5.82
N GLY A 179 6.53 14.45 6.56
CA GLY A 179 7.23 15.70 6.85
C GLY A 179 8.40 15.90 5.89
N PHE A 180 8.51 17.09 5.28
CA PHE A 180 9.69 17.44 4.48
C PHE A 180 10.96 17.38 5.32
N GLN A 181 11.95 16.63 4.84
CA GLN A 181 13.26 16.63 5.46
C GLN A 181 14.10 17.72 4.80
N GLY A 182 14.26 18.86 5.47
CA GLY A 182 15.25 19.87 5.07
C GLY A 182 16.60 19.19 4.90
N GLY A 183 17.30 19.42 3.78
CA GLY A 183 18.38 18.57 3.27
C GLY A 183 19.65 18.48 4.14
N GLY A 184 19.56 17.81 5.30
CA GLY A 184 20.68 17.69 6.23
C GLY A 184 20.54 16.66 7.34
N THR A 185 19.57 15.75 7.32
CA THR A 185 19.53 14.64 8.28
C THR A 185 19.49 13.32 7.53
N GLU A 186 20.54 12.51 7.71
CA GLU A 186 20.57 11.12 7.27
C GLU A 186 19.35 10.39 7.86
N LEU A 187 18.73 9.57 7.03
CA LEU A 187 17.64 8.69 7.39
C LEU A 187 18.18 7.64 8.38
N PRO A 188 17.44 7.26 9.44
CA PRO A 188 17.84 6.19 10.34
C PRO A 188 17.96 4.84 9.62
#